data_AF-A0A8S3IC41-F1
#
_entry.id   AF-A0A8S3IC41-F1
#
_cell.length_a   1.000
_cell.length_b   1.000
_cell.length_c   1.000
_cell.angle_alpha   90.00
_cell.angle_beta   90.00
_cell.angle_gamma   90.00
#
_symmetry.space_group_name_H-M   'P 1'
#
loop_
_entity.id
_entity.type
_entity.pdbx_description
1 polymer ?
#
loop_
_entity_poly.entity_id
_entity_poly.type
_entity_poly.pdbx_seq_one_letter_code
_entity_poly.pdbx_strand_id
1 'polypeptide(L)'
;MVLEIINSCLTHTLQHNINLIYTLLYNRDIFDNYRTHPNFQDILQNIDIVIVYFADKVDKLEQRSTEYVKEALEMGAKQFPLDRLKKFPELKFKYVEEEQPEDFFVPYVWTLVYKSCNLYWSSESILIFKQQPSLISQ
;
A
#
# COMPACT_ATOMS: atom_id res chain seq x y z
N MET A 1 -0.49 -0.63 -6.47
CA MET A 1 -0.78 -0.30 -5.07
C MET A 1 -1.76 0.84 -4.87
N VAL A 2 -1.41 2.13 -5.10
CA VAL A 2 -2.34 3.25 -4.80
C VAL A 2 -3.65 3.16 -5.59
N LEU A 3 -3.58 2.89 -6.90
CA LEU A 3 -4.78 2.72 -7.73
C LEU A 3 -5.65 1.53 -7.28
N GLU A 4 -5.04 0.47 -6.74
CA GLU A 4 -5.77 -0.69 -6.22
C GLU A 4 -6.46 -0.35 -4.88
N ILE A 5 -5.83 0.47 -4.05
CA ILE A 5 -6.44 0.99 -2.81
C ILE A 5 -7.66 1.86 -3.17
N ILE A 6 -7.52 2.77 -4.14
CA ILE A 6 -8.65 3.57 -4.64
C ILE A 6 -9.77 2.65 -5.12
N ASN A 7 -9.44 1.63 -5.92
CA ASN A 7 -10.44 0.71 -6.45
C ASN A 7 -11.14 -0.12 -5.36
N SER A 8 -10.39 -0.52 -4.32
CA SER A 8 -10.96 -1.14 -3.13
C SER A 8 -11.94 -0.20 -2.41
N CYS A 9 -11.58 1.07 -2.23
CA CYS A 9 -12.49 2.07 -1.67
C CYS A 9 -13.75 2.24 -2.52
N LEU A 10 -13.61 2.29 -3.85
CA LEU A 10 -14.74 2.41 -4.79
C LEU A 10 -15.64 1.18 -4.80
N THR A 11 -15.09 -0.01 -4.54
CA THR A 11 -15.87 -1.27 -4.56
C THR A 11 -16.55 -1.53 -3.22
N HIS A 12 -15.89 -1.25 -2.09
CA HIS A 12 -16.35 -1.67 -0.77
C HIS A 12 -16.95 -0.54 0.07
N THR A 13 -16.49 0.70 -0.11
CA THR A 13 -16.79 1.80 0.80
C THR A 13 -17.19 3.10 0.10
N LEU A 14 -17.58 3.03 -1.18
CA LEU A 14 -17.92 4.20 -2.00
C LEU A 14 -19.00 5.08 -1.37
N GLN A 15 -20.04 4.46 -0.81
CA GLN A 15 -21.15 5.15 -0.14
C GLN A 15 -20.72 5.96 1.10
N HIS A 16 -19.59 5.60 1.71
CA HIS A 16 -19.07 6.25 2.90
C HIS A 16 -17.95 7.26 2.56
N ASN A 17 -17.44 7.26 1.33
CA ASN A 17 -16.26 8.02 0.91
C ASN A 17 -16.59 9.07 -0.17
N ILE A 18 -17.52 9.97 0.13
CA ILE A 18 -17.96 11.02 -0.80
C ILE A 18 -16.82 11.98 -1.16
N ASN A 19 -15.94 12.29 -0.21
CA ASN A 19 -14.78 13.14 -0.45
C ASN A 19 -13.80 12.52 -1.47
N LEU A 20 -13.70 11.19 -1.50
CA LEU A 20 -12.89 10.49 -2.51
C LEU A 20 -13.50 10.70 -3.90
N ILE A 21 -14.82 10.51 -4.04
CA ILE A 21 -15.54 10.73 -5.31
C ILE A 21 -15.34 12.18 -5.77
N TYR A 22 -15.52 13.15 -4.88
CA TYR A 22 -15.30 14.57 -5.17
C TYR A 22 -13.87 14.84 -5.66
N THR A 23 -12.87 14.25 -4.99
CA THR A 23 -11.45 14.41 -5.36
C THR A 23 -11.14 13.78 -6.72
N LEU A 24 -11.73 12.62 -7.02
CA LEU A 24 -11.59 11.94 -8.31
C LEU A 24 -12.19 12.75 -9.46
N LEU A 25 -13.36 13.38 -9.23
CA LEU A 25 -13.98 14.28 -10.20
C LEU A 25 -13.12 15.51 -10.46
N TYR A 26 -12.60 16.14 -9.40
CA TYR A 26 -11.78 17.34 -9.50
C TYR A 26 -10.45 17.09 -10.21
N ASN A 27 -9.82 15.94 -9.96
CA ASN A 27 -8.50 15.60 -10.49
C ASN A 27 -8.54 14.53 -11.59
N ARG A 28 -9.63 14.43 -12.35
CA ARG A 28 -9.83 13.34 -13.33
C ARG A 28 -8.72 13.27 -14.40
N ASP A 29 -8.13 14.41 -14.75
CA ASP A 29 -7.12 14.52 -15.81
C ASP A 29 -5.79 13.83 -15.42
N ILE A 30 -5.56 13.59 -14.11
CA ILE A 30 -4.37 12.85 -13.64
C ILE A 30 -4.35 11.43 -14.23
N PHE A 31 -5.53 10.82 -14.45
CA PHE A 31 -5.65 9.45 -14.93
C PHE A 31 -5.32 9.30 -16.42
N ASP A 32 -5.37 10.37 -17.20
CA ASP A 32 -5.13 10.36 -18.65
C ASP A 32 -3.74 9.81 -18.99
N ASN A 33 -2.73 10.18 -18.20
CA ASN A 33 -1.34 9.75 -18.39
C ASN A 33 -1.12 8.25 -18.17
N TYR A 34 -2.03 7.58 -17.44
CA TYR A 34 -1.91 6.18 -17.09
C TYR A 34 -2.68 5.26 -18.04
N ARG A 35 -3.54 5.82 -18.91
CA ARG A 35 -4.39 5.07 -19.85
C ARG A 35 -3.60 4.32 -20.93
N THR A 36 -2.35 4.65 -21.18
CA THR A 36 -1.51 3.94 -22.15
C THR A 36 -0.88 2.68 -21.57
N HIS A 37 -0.86 2.53 -20.24
CA HIS A 37 -0.18 1.43 -19.59
C HIS A 37 -1.08 0.18 -19.48
N PRO A 38 -0.71 -0.98 -20.07
CA PRO A 38 -1.55 -2.17 -20.11
C PRO A 38 -2.01 -2.67 -18.74
N ASN A 39 -1.12 -2.60 -17.74
CA ASN A 39 -1.40 -3.11 -16.39
C ASN A 39 -2.44 -2.28 -15.62
N PHE A 40 -2.75 -1.05 -16.06
CA PHE A 40 -3.69 -0.17 -15.37
C PHE A 40 -5.06 -0.12 -16.02
N GLN A 41 -5.25 -0.72 -17.21
CA GLN A 41 -6.51 -0.68 -17.96
C GLN A 41 -7.72 -1.07 -17.11
N ASP A 42 -7.65 -2.22 -16.47
CA ASP A 42 -8.74 -2.75 -15.64
C ASP A 42 -9.04 -1.85 -14.43
N ILE A 43 -7.99 -1.32 -13.80
CA ILE A 43 -8.13 -0.49 -12.60
C ILE A 43 -8.71 0.88 -12.95
N LEU A 44 -8.21 1.47 -14.04
CA LEU A 44 -8.68 2.75 -14.57
C LEU A 44 -10.12 2.65 -15.07
N GLN A 45 -10.55 1.52 -15.63
CA GLN A 45 -11.93 1.32 -16.07
C GLN A 45 -12.94 1.54 -14.94
N ASN A 46 -12.70 0.98 -13.74
CA ASN A 46 -13.60 1.21 -12.60
C ASN A 46 -13.63 2.69 -12.19
N ILE A 47 -12.48 3.36 -12.21
CA ILE A 47 -12.36 4.78 -11.87
C ILE A 47 -13.13 5.63 -12.91
N ASP A 48 -12.98 5.34 -14.19
CA ASP A 48 -13.68 6.02 -15.28
C ASP A 48 -15.20 5.83 -15.17
N ILE A 49 -15.69 4.62 -14.85
CA ILE A 49 -17.13 4.36 -14.64
C ILE A 49 -17.68 5.24 -13.52
N VAL A 50 -16.96 5.35 -12.40
CA VAL A 50 -17.35 6.21 -11.27
C VAL A 50 -17.33 7.68 -11.70
N ILE A 51 -16.24 8.16 -12.31
CA ILE A 51 -16.11 9.55 -12.74
C ILE A 51 -17.24 9.93 -13.70
N VAL A 52 -17.52 9.12 -14.72
CA VAL A 52 -18.57 9.39 -15.71
C VAL A 52 -19.95 9.44 -15.05
N TYR A 53 -20.27 8.49 -14.18
CA TYR A 53 -21.57 8.46 -13.50
C TYR A 53 -21.79 9.69 -12.61
N PHE A 54 -20.80 10.06 -11.80
CA PHE A 54 -20.94 11.19 -10.89
C PHE A 54 -20.78 12.55 -11.59
N ALA A 55 -20.02 12.63 -12.68
CA ALA A 55 -19.98 13.83 -13.52
C ALA A 55 -21.37 14.16 -14.08
N ASP A 56 -22.08 13.16 -14.64
CA ASP A 56 -23.46 13.34 -15.13
C ASP A 56 -24.42 13.79 -14.02
N LYS A 57 -24.25 13.29 -12.79
CA LYS A 57 -25.06 13.72 -11.64
C LYS A 57 -24.77 15.17 -11.24
N VAL A 58 -23.51 15.59 -11.25
CA VAL A 58 -23.10 16.96 -10.92
C VAL A 58 -23.47 17.94 -12.03
N ASP A 59 -23.41 17.54 -13.29
CA ASP A 59 -23.78 18.37 -14.43
C ASP A 59 -25.28 18.68 -14.49
N LYS A 60 -26.11 17.81 -13.90
CA LYS A 60 -27.57 18.02 -13.75
C LYS A 60 -27.94 19.02 -12.64
N LEU A 61 -26.98 19.46 -11.83
CA LEU A 61 -27.24 20.46 -10.79
C LEU A 61 -27.27 21.86 -11.39
N GLU A 62 -28.39 22.56 -11.19
CA GLU A 62 -28.52 23.97 -11.54
C GLU A 62 -27.62 24.86 -10.68
N GLN A 63 -27.40 24.47 -9.42
CA GLN A 63 -26.54 25.16 -8.46
C GLN A 63 -25.36 24.27 -8.04
N ARG A 64 -24.15 24.75 -8.28
CA ARG A 64 -22.90 24.05 -7.96
C ARG A 64 -22.27 24.57 -6.66
N SER A 65 -23.08 24.77 -5.62
CA SER A 65 -22.51 25.04 -4.29
C SER A 65 -21.92 23.75 -3.71
N THR A 66 -20.97 23.88 -2.80
CA THR A 66 -20.32 22.73 -2.14
C THR A 66 -21.33 21.82 -1.45
N GLU A 67 -22.36 22.40 -0.84
CA GLU A 67 -23.43 21.69 -0.13
C GLU A 67 -24.28 20.88 -1.09
N TYR A 68 -24.76 21.50 -2.19
CA TYR A 68 -25.58 20.81 -3.19
C TYR A 68 -24.81 19.72 -3.93
N VAL A 69 -23.53 19.95 -4.24
CA VAL A 69 -22.67 18.92 -4.85
C VAL A 69 -22.53 17.75 -3.90
N LYS A 70 -22.24 17.99 -2.61
CA LYS A 70 -22.10 16.92 -1.62
C LYS A 70 -23.39 16.10 -1.48
N GLU A 71 -24.54 16.75 -1.39
CA GLU A 71 -25.84 16.08 -1.29
C GLU A 71 -26.14 15.24 -2.54
N ALA A 72 -25.84 15.76 -3.73
CA ALA A 72 -26.00 15.04 -4.98
C ALA A 72 -25.10 13.80 -5.07
N LEU A 73 -23.85 13.91 -4.59
CA LEU A 73 -22.94 12.77 -4.52
C LEU A 73 -23.42 11.72 -3.49
N GLU A 74 -23.92 12.14 -2.32
CA GLU A 74 -24.49 11.23 -1.32
C GLU A 74 -25.70 10.46 -1.87
N MET A 75 -26.62 11.14 -2.55
CA MET A 75 -27.75 10.50 -3.23
C MET A 75 -27.28 9.59 -4.37
N GLY A 76 -26.34 10.07 -5.18
CA GLY A 76 -25.76 9.33 -6.31
C GLY A 76 -25.08 8.04 -5.86
N ALA A 77 -24.38 8.07 -4.72
CA ALA A 77 -23.68 6.93 -4.15
C ALA A 77 -24.64 5.85 -3.64
N LYS A 78 -25.78 6.23 -3.06
CA LYS A 78 -26.84 5.28 -2.68
C LYS A 78 -27.48 4.59 -3.90
N GLN A 79 -27.56 5.28 -5.03
CA GLN A 79 -28.14 4.78 -6.28
C GLN A 79 -27.13 4.11 -7.20
N PHE A 80 -25.83 4.17 -6.88
CA PHE A 80 -24.78 3.69 -7.77
C PHE A 80 -24.83 2.16 -7.89
N PRO A 81 -24.90 1.61 -9.12
CA PRO A 81 -24.90 0.17 -9.35
C PRO A 81 -23.49 -0.41 -9.19
N LEU A 82 -23.16 -0.83 -7.96
CA LEU A 82 -21.85 -1.41 -7.59
C LEU A 82 -21.49 -2.66 -8.42
N ASP A 83 -22.47 -3.36 -8.97
CA ASP A 83 -22.32 -4.51 -9.87
C ASP A 83 -21.62 -4.16 -11.19
N ARG A 84 -21.60 -2.89 -11.59
CA ARG A 84 -20.85 -2.43 -12.77
C ARG A 84 -19.34 -2.41 -12.57
N LEU A 85 -18.88 -2.43 -11.33
CA LEU A 85 -17.45 -2.40 -11.02
C LEU A 85 -16.85 -3.80 -11.11
N LYS A 86 -15.72 -3.91 -11.83
CA LYS A 86 -14.92 -5.15 -11.86
C LYS A 86 -14.42 -5.43 -10.45
N LYS A 87 -14.68 -6.64 -9.94
CA LYS A 87 -14.18 -7.07 -8.64
C LYS A 87 -12.73 -7.51 -8.78
N PHE A 88 -11.86 -6.95 -7.97
CA PHE A 88 -10.47 -7.36 -7.84
C PHE A 88 -10.32 -8.32 -6.66
N PRO A 89 -9.31 -9.21 -6.68
CA PRO A 89 -8.96 -9.97 -5.50
C PRO A 89 -8.71 -9.04 -4.31
N GLU A 90 -9.16 -9.42 -3.12
CA GLU A 90 -8.83 -8.66 -1.91
C GLU A 90 -7.30 -8.54 -1.78
N LEU A 91 -6.83 -7.34 -1.43
CA LEU A 91 -5.43 -7.13 -1.08
C LEU A 91 -5.13 -7.89 0.22
N LYS A 92 -4.61 -9.10 0.06
CA LYS A 92 -4.11 -9.92 1.16
C LYS A 92 -2.64 -9.63 1.37
N PHE A 93 -2.36 -8.79 2.35
CA PHE A 93 -1.00 -8.63 2.85
C PHE A 93 -0.74 -9.75 3.85
N LYS A 94 -0.17 -10.86 3.36
CA LYS A 94 0.35 -11.90 4.25
C LYS A 94 1.70 -11.41 4.76
N TYR A 95 1.91 -11.44 6.07
CA TYR A 95 3.27 -11.37 6.61
C TYR A 95 4.05 -12.54 6.00
N VAL A 96 5.03 -12.21 5.16
CA VAL A 96 5.96 -13.22 4.66
C VAL A 96 6.92 -13.44 5.82
N GLU A 97 6.74 -14.54 6.54
CA GLU A 97 7.78 -15.03 7.44
C GLU A 97 8.98 -15.37 6.55
N GLU A 98 10.08 -14.65 6.72
CA GLU A 98 11.35 -15.02 6.10
C GLU A 98 11.70 -16.45 6.53
N GLU A 99 12.20 -17.30 5.62
CA GLU A 99 12.52 -18.69 5.95
C GLU A 99 13.65 -18.78 6.98
N GLN A 100 14.56 -17.80 6.98
CA GLN A 100 15.74 -17.76 7.84
C GLN A 100 15.90 -16.38 8.49
N PRO A 101 15.01 -15.99 9.43
CA PRO A 101 15.09 -14.70 10.10
C PRO A 101 16.40 -14.53 10.87
N GLU A 102 17.02 -15.64 11.33
CA GLU A 102 18.28 -15.65 12.05
C GLU A 102 19.44 -15.01 11.29
N ASP A 103 19.48 -15.11 9.96
CA ASP A 103 20.55 -14.52 9.14
C ASP A 103 20.62 -13.00 9.26
N PHE A 104 19.47 -12.37 9.52
CA PHE A 104 19.39 -10.94 9.80
C PHE A 104 19.49 -10.65 11.30
N PHE A 105 18.65 -11.31 12.12
CA PHE A 105 18.52 -10.95 13.53
C PHE A 105 19.74 -11.32 14.36
N VAL A 106 20.41 -12.44 14.09
CA VAL A 106 21.57 -12.87 14.88
C VAL A 106 22.74 -11.88 14.72
N PRO A 107 23.21 -11.52 13.51
CA PRO A 107 24.27 -10.53 13.35
C PRO A 107 23.87 -9.14 13.88
N TYR A 108 22.61 -8.75 13.70
CA TYR A 108 22.12 -7.46 14.16
C TYR A 108 22.10 -7.34 15.69
N VAL A 109 21.56 -8.35 16.39
CA VAL A 109 21.55 -8.38 17.86
C VAL A 109 22.98 -8.40 18.40
N TRP A 110 23.89 -9.19 17.83
CA TRP A 110 25.29 -9.17 18.23
C TRP A 110 25.97 -7.83 17.98
N THR A 111 25.62 -7.13 16.90
CA THR A 111 26.11 -5.76 16.65
C THR A 111 25.62 -4.78 17.71
N LEU A 112 24.34 -4.88 18.12
CA LEU A 112 23.78 -4.04 19.18
C LEU A 112 24.44 -4.33 20.52
N VAL A 113 24.63 -5.61 20.84
CA VAL A 113 25.35 -6.04 22.06
C VAL A 113 26.76 -5.48 22.03
N TYR A 114 27.52 -5.68 20.95
CA TYR A 114 28.89 -5.16 20.83
C TYR A 114 28.97 -3.64 21.01
N LYS A 115 28.06 -2.88 20.40
CA LYS A 115 28.03 -1.41 20.52
C LYS A 115 27.56 -0.90 21.88
N SER A 116 26.64 -1.62 22.52
CA SER A 116 25.95 -1.14 23.74
C SER A 116 26.52 -1.73 25.02
N CYS A 117 27.19 -2.87 24.94
CA CYS A 117 27.91 -3.40 26.07
C CYS A 117 29.20 -2.58 26.20
N ASN A 118 29.34 -1.84 27.30
CA ASN A 118 30.58 -1.17 27.67
C ASN A 118 31.69 -2.18 28.07
N LEU A 119 31.70 -3.35 27.43
CA LEU A 119 32.71 -4.38 27.60
C LEU A 119 33.90 -4.04 26.71
N TYR A 120 35.08 -4.03 27.30
CA TYR A 120 36.32 -3.84 26.56
C TYR A 120 36.70 -5.13 25.85
N TRP A 121 36.45 -5.21 24.55
CA TRP A 121 36.89 -6.31 23.69
C TRP A 121 38.27 -5.97 23.11
N SER A 122 39.32 -6.60 23.61
CA SER A 122 40.65 -6.52 22.97
C SER A 122 40.81 -7.67 21.98
N SER A 123 40.92 -7.36 20.69
CA SER A 123 41.18 -8.35 19.63
C SER A 123 42.47 -9.14 19.85
N GLU A 124 43.44 -8.55 20.57
CA GLU A 124 44.74 -9.15 20.89
C GLU A 124 44.60 -10.28 21.94
N SER A 125 43.53 -10.27 22.72
CA SER A 125 43.28 -11.22 23.81
C SER A 125 42.29 -12.33 23.44
N ILE A 126 41.75 -12.32 22.21
CA ILE A 126 40.76 -13.31 21.77
C ILE A 126 41.48 -14.59 21.30
N LEU A 127 41.64 -15.55 22.21
CA LEU A 127 42.13 -16.89 21.88
C LEU A 127 40.96 -17.76 21.39
N ILE A 128 40.67 -17.75 20.08
CA ILE A 128 39.53 -18.50 19.53
C ILE A 128 39.77 -20.03 19.62
N PHE A 129 41.02 -20.50 19.63
CA PHE A 129 41.35 -21.91 19.87
C PHE A 129 42.72 -22.04 20.57
N LYS A 130 42.83 -22.96 21.54
CA LYS A 130 44.14 -23.31 22.13
C LYS A 130 44.97 -24.08 21.10
N GLN A 131 46.21 -23.65 20.87
CA GLN A 131 47.19 -24.48 20.15
C GLN A 131 47.35 -25.81 20.89
N GLN A 132 47.08 -26.93 20.22
CA GLN A 132 47.45 -28.25 20.74
C GLN A 132 48.98 -28.29 20.86
N PRO A 133 49.56 -28.69 22.00
CA PRO A 133 51.00 -28.85 22.11
C PRO A 133 51.43 -29.99 21.18
N SER A 134 52.40 -29.70 20.31
CA SER A 134 53.05 -30.67 19.45
C SER A 134 53.62 -31.80 20.30
N LEU A 135 53.18 -33.03 20.07
CA LEU A 135 53.80 -34.25 20.58
C LEU A 135 55.25 -34.28 20.09
N ILE A 136 56.19 -33.87 20.95
CA ILE A 136 57.61 -34.12 20.73
C ILE A 136 57.84 -35.57 21.10
N SER A 137 58.15 -36.35 20.07
CA SER A 137 58.69 -37.70 20.18
C SER A 137 60.09 -37.65 20.81
N GLN A 138 60.26 -38.38 21.90
CA GLN A 138 61.43 -39.21 22.21
C GLN A 138 61.16 -40.06 23.45
#